data_AF-A0A4Y2CXA5-F1
#
_entry.id   AF-A0A4Y2CXA5-F1
#
_cell.length_a   1.000
_cell.length_b   1.000
_cell.length_c   1.000
_cell.angle_alpha   90.00
_cell.angle_beta   90.00
_cell.angle_gamma   90.00
#
_symmetry.space_group_name_H-M   'P 1'
#
loop_
_entity.id
_entity.type
_entity.pdbx_description
1 polymer ?
#
loop_
_entity_poly.entity_id
_entity_poly.type
_entity_poly.pdbx_seq_one_letter_code
_entity_poly.pdbx_strand_id
1 'polypeptide(L)'
;MWKITSSSGKDATVPSVCFIIPPPNSEAIELAQSLKKRYDDLLLVWTQKKKKLRQNLILTTIKVVKTWDISHFRSMDVAQRESIMSALNADAQKLINEGAESEPALMKLKQEMEQCNVMFDSLVKKLTEDETEKSPKSSGRKLSDTILGLQNILNEREKFLKNKLQASIVLDLDTLENLVIEHKDFDINLRALEDQINETIQAFKNTNKKTTALQMKYDMLVQTWDRIWELSNLYIEKLKTVEVCIHRLNDATQTVSNMEVKLASCHNMSSDLVDLQKVHDDLLSFQEDMQASQSVIDDAQESSRKLRELMLRIRTKQASHSDVNKYENDLKKLVSRWDNAKSQIVERLRSCGASSELLRTYQSKIEKDGVWISETTVKLNSLKTVKKMTTKEIELTVEPSMELELVFMGFEAAMAIILYFQLDAVLIVPENPEQVLP
;
A
#
# COMPACT_ATOMS: atom_id res chain seq x y z
N MET A 1 -73.29 16.21 121.00
CA MET A 1 -72.27 15.94 122.03
C MET A 1 -71.31 14.90 121.47
N TRP A 2 -70.02 15.23 121.35
CA TRP A 2 -68.98 14.35 120.81
C TRP A 2 -68.28 13.63 121.95
N LYS A 3 -68.08 12.31 121.82
CA LYS A 3 -67.21 11.54 122.73
C LYS A 3 -65.79 11.60 122.19
N ILE A 4 -64.88 12.15 122.98
CA ILE A 4 -63.46 12.19 122.66
C ILE A 4 -62.66 11.53 123.75
N THR A 5 -61.65 10.78 123.34
CA THR A 5 -60.65 10.20 124.22
C THR A 5 -59.37 11.03 124.07
N SER A 6 -58.93 11.67 125.16
CA SER A 6 -57.69 12.47 125.15
C SER A 6 -56.46 11.56 124.91
N SER A 7 -55.32 12.13 124.48
CA SER A 7 -54.03 11.42 124.39
C SER A 7 -53.55 10.82 125.72
N SER A 8 -54.19 11.17 126.84
CA SER A 8 -54.02 10.58 128.17
C SER A 8 -55.02 9.47 128.52
N GLY A 9 -55.87 9.04 127.58
CA GLY A 9 -56.80 7.91 127.73
C GLY A 9 -58.09 8.20 128.49
N LYS A 10 -58.40 9.48 128.80
CA LYS A 10 -59.64 9.87 129.49
C LYS A 10 -60.75 10.20 128.49
N ASP A 11 -61.93 9.63 128.71
CA ASP A 11 -63.15 9.89 127.93
C ASP A 11 -63.92 11.10 128.46
N ALA A 12 -64.19 12.06 127.59
CA ALA A 12 -65.00 13.23 127.88
C ALA A 12 -66.04 13.47 126.79
N THR A 13 -67.22 13.95 127.19
CA THR A 13 -68.30 14.30 126.26
C THR A 13 -68.39 15.81 126.14
N VAL A 14 -68.08 16.37 124.98
CA VAL A 14 -67.98 17.83 124.76
C VAL A 14 -68.95 18.31 123.67
N PRO A 15 -69.34 19.60 123.67
CA PRO A 15 -70.29 20.13 122.69
C PRO A 15 -69.74 20.16 121.26
N SER A 16 -68.44 20.42 121.10
CA SER A 16 -67.72 20.46 119.81
C SER A 16 -66.25 20.07 120.00
N VAL A 17 -65.59 19.69 118.91
CA VAL A 17 -64.18 19.27 118.87
C VAL A 17 -63.49 20.04 117.75
N CYS A 18 -62.29 20.57 118.00
CA CYS A 18 -61.43 21.15 116.98
C CYS A 18 -60.17 20.29 116.87
N PHE A 19 -59.88 19.80 115.67
CA PHE A 19 -58.63 19.10 115.38
C PHE A 19 -57.59 20.12 114.93
N ILE A 20 -56.51 20.25 115.71
CA ILE A 20 -55.34 21.02 115.29
C ILE A 20 -54.38 20.03 114.65
N ILE A 21 -54.23 20.11 113.34
CA ILE A 21 -53.15 19.41 112.64
C ILE A 21 -51.85 20.15 113.02
N PRO A 22 -50.88 19.50 113.69
CA PRO A 22 -49.62 20.17 114.02
C PRO A 22 -48.92 20.56 112.71
N PRO A 23 -48.24 21.72 112.67
CA PRO A 23 -47.47 22.10 111.49
C PRO A 23 -46.47 20.98 111.14
N PRO A 24 -46.30 20.65 109.86
CA PRO A 24 -45.41 19.56 109.44
C PRO A 24 -44.00 19.78 110.00
N ASN A 25 -43.36 18.69 110.45
CA ASN A 25 -42.04 18.72 111.07
C ASN A 25 -41.03 19.44 110.14
N SER A 26 -40.49 20.56 110.61
CA SER A 26 -39.57 21.40 109.85
C SER A 26 -38.31 20.63 109.43
N GLU A 27 -37.80 19.75 110.28
CA GLU A 27 -36.61 18.92 110.00
C GLU A 27 -36.87 17.95 108.85
N ALA A 28 -38.07 17.38 108.77
CA ALA A 28 -38.46 16.49 107.67
C ALA A 28 -38.60 17.24 106.33
N ILE A 29 -39.10 18.48 106.37
CA ILE A 29 -39.20 19.34 105.18
C ILE A 29 -37.80 19.75 104.68
N GLU A 30 -36.91 20.15 105.57
CA GLU A 30 -35.53 20.51 105.22
C GLU A 30 -34.77 19.32 104.63
N LEU A 31 -34.92 18.12 105.20
CA LEU A 31 -34.35 16.89 104.65
C LEU A 31 -34.92 16.56 103.26
N ALA A 32 -36.24 16.68 103.06
CA ALA A 32 -36.86 16.44 101.76
C ALA A 32 -36.38 17.45 100.69
N GLN A 33 -36.23 18.73 101.05
CA GLN A 33 -35.69 19.76 100.16
C GLN A 33 -34.21 19.51 99.83
N SER A 34 -33.41 19.11 100.82
CA SER A 34 -32.01 18.72 100.63
C SER A 34 -31.88 17.51 99.72
N LEU A 35 -32.73 16.50 99.91
CA LEU A 35 -32.76 15.30 99.06
C LEU A 35 -33.17 15.63 97.62
N LYS A 36 -34.20 16.47 97.44
CA LYS A 36 -34.62 16.95 96.12
C LYS A 36 -33.49 17.70 95.41
N LYS A 37 -32.81 18.60 96.10
CA LYS A 37 -31.65 19.33 95.55
C LYS A 37 -30.54 18.38 95.10
N ARG A 38 -30.18 17.38 95.93
CA ARG A 38 -29.19 16.35 95.57
C ARG A 38 -29.61 15.52 94.37
N TYR A 39 -30.90 15.21 94.25
CA TYR A 39 -31.45 14.50 93.10
C TYR A 39 -31.36 15.34 91.83
N ASP A 40 -31.73 16.63 91.90
CA ASP A 40 -31.64 17.56 90.77
C ASP A 40 -30.17 17.74 90.32
N ASP A 41 -29.24 17.87 91.27
CA ASP A 41 -27.79 17.93 91.00
C ASP A 41 -27.28 16.64 90.32
N LEU A 42 -27.70 15.48 90.81
CA LEU A 42 -27.35 14.18 90.23
C LEU A 42 -27.91 14.03 88.81
N LEU A 43 -29.15 14.49 88.58
CA LEU A 43 -29.81 14.44 87.28
C LEU A 43 -29.13 15.36 86.27
N LEU A 44 -28.65 16.54 86.70
CA LEU A 44 -27.84 17.44 85.88
C LEU A 44 -26.51 16.80 85.48
N VAL A 45 -25.78 16.21 86.44
CA VAL A 45 -24.51 15.53 86.14
C VAL A 45 -24.72 14.31 85.24
N TRP A 46 -25.76 13.53 85.50
CA TRP A 46 -26.12 12.36 84.69
C TRP A 46 -26.43 12.75 83.23
N THR A 47 -27.27 13.76 83.02
CA THR A 47 -27.63 14.23 81.66
C THR A 47 -26.40 14.72 80.90
N GLN A 48 -25.51 15.47 81.55
CA GLN A 48 -24.24 15.90 80.96
C GLN A 48 -23.30 14.72 80.62
N LYS A 49 -23.13 13.76 81.54
CA LYS A 49 -22.28 12.58 81.31
C LYS A 49 -22.84 11.68 80.22
N LYS A 50 -24.16 11.48 80.19
CA LYS A 50 -24.86 10.71 79.14
C LYS A 50 -24.69 11.36 77.77
N LYS A 51 -24.84 12.69 77.66
CA LYS A 51 -24.60 13.44 76.41
C LYS A 51 -23.15 13.27 75.93
N LYS A 52 -22.17 13.41 76.84
CA LYS A 52 -20.75 13.26 76.53
C LYS A 52 -20.38 11.83 76.09
N LEU A 53 -20.97 10.82 76.72
CA LEU A 53 -20.78 9.42 76.33
C LEU A 53 -21.30 9.16 74.91
N ARG A 54 -22.51 9.60 74.59
CA ARG A 54 -23.09 9.48 73.23
C ARG A 54 -22.22 10.17 72.19
N GLN A 55 -21.73 11.37 72.50
CA GLN A 55 -20.83 12.11 71.61
C GLN A 55 -19.53 11.32 71.33
N ASN A 56 -18.91 10.77 72.37
CA ASN A 56 -17.69 9.97 72.21
C ASN A 56 -17.93 8.69 71.41
N LEU A 57 -19.08 8.03 71.60
CA LEU A 57 -19.46 6.86 70.81
C LEU A 57 -19.57 7.20 69.33
N ILE A 58 -20.31 8.28 68.98
CA ILE A 58 -20.47 8.72 67.60
C ILE A 58 -19.11 9.09 66.98
N LEU A 59 -18.27 9.86 67.68
CA LEU A 59 -16.94 10.22 67.20
C LEU A 59 -16.02 9.01 67.01
N THR A 60 -16.15 7.98 67.85
CA THR A 60 -15.40 6.73 67.71
C THR A 60 -15.85 5.98 66.47
N THR A 61 -17.16 5.88 66.23
CA THR A 61 -17.71 5.26 65.02
C THR A 61 -17.32 6.02 63.76
N ILE A 62 -17.35 7.38 63.78
CA ILE A 62 -16.86 8.21 62.66
C ILE A 62 -15.40 7.89 62.35
N LYS A 63 -14.53 7.76 63.37
CA LYS A 63 -13.13 7.40 63.15
C LYS A 63 -12.97 6.05 62.45
N VAL A 64 -13.77 5.05 62.83
CA VAL A 64 -13.75 3.72 62.19
C VAL A 64 -14.19 3.82 60.72
N VAL A 65 -15.28 4.53 60.44
CA VAL A 65 -15.74 4.75 59.04
C VAL A 65 -14.67 5.48 58.22
N LYS A 66 -14.01 6.50 58.80
CA LYS A 66 -12.91 7.22 58.15
C LYS A 66 -11.66 6.37 57.89
N THR A 67 -11.51 5.21 58.54
CA THR A 67 -10.41 4.28 58.25
C THR A 67 -10.70 3.29 57.12
N TRP A 68 -11.91 3.30 56.56
CA TRP A 68 -12.26 2.41 55.45
C TRP A 68 -11.47 2.74 54.19
N ASP A 69 -10.93 1.71 53.55
CA ASP A 69 -10.36 1.79 52.21
C ASP A 69 -11.30 1.15 51.18
N ILE A 70 -10.96 1.26 49.89
CA ILE A 70 -11.81 0.74 48.79
C ILE A 70 -11.99 -0.79 48.89
N SER A 71 -10.98 -1.51 49.40
CA SER A 71 -11.01 -2.96 49.53
C SER A 71 -12.01 -3.41 50.61
N HIS A 72 -11.89 -2.84 51.81
CA HIS A 72 -12.81 -3.06 52.91
C HIS A 72 -14.22 -2.61 52.55
N PHE A 73 -14.35 -1.42 51.96
CA PHE A 73 -15.63 -0.90 51.49
C PHE A 73 -16.28 -1.90 50.54
N ARG A 74 -15.56 -2.40 49.51
CA ARG A 74 -16.06 -3.41 48.55
C ARG A 74 -16.54 -4.70 49.21
N SER A 75 -15.91 -5.14 50.29
CA SER A 75 -16.24 -6.41 50.97
C SER A 75 -17.55 -6.40 51.75
N MET A 76 -18.09 -5.22 52.08
CA MET A 76 -19.34 -5.07 52.84
C MET A 76 -20.56 -5.01 51.91
N ASP A 77 -21.76 -5.42 52.34
CA ASP A 77 -22.96 -5.25 51.51
C ASP A 77 -23.41 -3.79 51.40
N VAL A 78 -23.99 -3.39 50.26
CA VAL A 78 -24.47 -2.01 50.04
C VAL A 78 -25.47 -1.57 51.11
N ALA A 79 -26.46 -2.44 51.40
CA ALA A 79 -27.45 -2.18 52.43
C ALA A 79 -26.82 -2.01 53.83
N GLN A 80 -25.74 -2.74 54.11
CA GLN A 80 -25.01 -2.62 55.39
C GLN A 80 -24.29 -1.27 55.47
N ARG A 81 -23.61 -0.84 54.40
CA ARG A 81 -22.91 0.45 54.33
C ARG A 81 -23.88 1.63 54.50
N GLU A 82 -25.00 1.60 53.78
CA GLU A 82 -26.05 2.62 53.87
C GLU A 82 -26.71 2.65 55.25
N SER A 83 -26.97 1.47 55.84
CA SER A 83 -27.54 1.39 57.19
C SER A 83 -26.61 1.97 58.25
N ILE A 84 -25.29 1.72 58.17
CA ILE A 84 -24.31 2.29 59.10
C ILE A 84 -24.28 3.81 58.95
N MET A 85 -24.25 4.31 57.71
CA MET A 85 -24.19 5.74 57.45
C MET A 85 -25.46 6.48 57.86
N SER A 86 -26.63 5.87 57.62
CA SER A 86 -27.93 6.39 58.02
C SER A 86 -28.06 6.46 59.55
N ALA A 87 -27.69 5.39 60.26
CA ALA A 87 -27.71 5.36 61.72
C ALA A 87 -26.75 6.41 62.33
N LEU A 88 -25.54 6.54 61.78
CA LEU A 88 -24.55 7.51 62.25
C LEU A 88 -25.01 8.96 62.05
N ASN A 89 -25.62 9.26 60.89
CA ASN A 89 -26.24 10.57 60.63
C ASN A 89 -27.42 10.85 61.56
N ALA A 90 -28.30 9.87 61.80
CA ALA A 90 -29.43 10.03 62.70
C ALA A 90 -28.99 10.30 64.15
N ASP A 91 -28.00 9.55 64.64
CA ASP A 91 -27.47 9.71 66.00
C ASP A 91 -26.73 11.05 66.18
N ALA A 92 -25.93 11.46 65.18
CA ALA A 92 -25.27 12.76 65.17
C ALA A 92 -26.30 13.90 65.17
N GLN A 93 -27.29 13.84 64.29
CA GLN A 93 -28.33 14.88 64.18
C GLN A 93 -29.15 14.99 65.47
N LYS A 94 -29.51 13.87 66.08
CA LYS A 94 -30.23 13.86 67.36
C LYS A 94 -29.43 14.55 68.46
N LEU A 95 -28.12 14.30 68.55
CA LEU A 95 -27.26 14.93 69.55
C LEU A 95 -27.05 16.44 69.29
N ILE A 96 -26.97 16.83 68.01
CA ILE A 96 -26.90 18.22 67.58
C ILE A 96 -28.16 19.00 67.96
N ASN A 97 -29.34 18.40 67.78
CA ASN A 97 -30.62 19.03 68.10
C ASN A 97 -30.87 19.21 69.62
N GLU A 98 -30.17 18.44 70.46
CA GLU A 98 -30.29 18.48 71.93
C GLU A 98 -29.46 19.62 72.57
N GLY A 99 -28.69 20.41 71.82
CA GLY A 99 -27.86 21.49 72.37
C GLY A 99 -27.90 22.80 71.60
N ALA A 100 -27.27 23.83 72.16
CA ALA A 100 -27.19 25.15 71.54
C ALA A 100 -26.19 25.14 70.38
N GLU A 101 -26.50 25.84 69.29
CA GLU A 101 -25.67 25.85 68.08
C GLU A 101 -24.24 26.40 68.31
N SER A 102 -24.05 27.21 69.35
CA SER A 102 -22.76 27.80 69.73
C SER A 102 -21.84 26.85 70.52
N GLU A 103 -22.30 25.65 70.87
CA GLU A 103 -21.50 24.70 71.67
C GLU A 103 -20.31 24.14 70.85
N PRO A 104 -19.03 24.40 71.24
CA PRO A 104 -17.86 24.00 70.45
C PRO A 104 -17.78 22.49 70.19
N ALA A 105 -18.26 21.70 71.14
CA ALA A 105 -18.32 20.24 71.06
C ALA A 105 -19.26 19.77 69.93
N LEU A 106 -20.39 20.46 69.73
CA LEU A 106 -21.35 20.16 68.67
C LEU A 106 -20.88 20.64 67.30
N MET A 107 -20.21 21.80 67.23
CA MET A 107 -19.59 22.26 65.99
C MET A 107 -18.54 21.26 65.48
N LYS A 108 -17.68 20.76 66.38
CA LYS A 108 -16.70 19.73 66.03
C LYS A 108 -17.39 18.45 65.52
N LEU A 109 -18.47 18.02 66.17
CA LEU A 109 -19.22 16.84 65.73
C LEU A 109 -19.84 17.06 64.33
N LYS A 110 -20.44 18.22 64.06
CA LYS A 110 -20.96 18.60 62.74
C LYS A 110 -19.86 18.50 61.66
N GLN A 111 -18.70 19.08 61.93
CA GLN A 111 -17.57 19.07 60.99
C GLN A 111 -17.03 17.66 60.75
N GLU A 112 -16.87 16.85 61.80
CA GLU A 112 -16.41 15.47 61.70
C GLU A 112 -17.39 14.60 60.90
N MET A 113 -18.69 14.84 61.08
CA MET A 113 -19.75 14.14 60.36
C MET A 113 -19.78 14.53 58.88
N GLU A 114 -19.65 15.82 58.56
CA GLU A 114 -19.58 16.29 57.18
C GLU A 114 -18.39 15.69 56.44
N GLN A 115 -17.21 15.69 57.06
CA GLN A 115 -16.03 15.03 56.49
C GLN A 115 -16.23 13.51 56.31
N CYS A 116 -16.97 12.86 57.21
CA CYS A 116 -17.32 11.45 57.10
C CYS A 116 -18.23 11.20 55.88
N ASN A 117 -19.27 12.04 55.70
CA ASN A 117 -20.18 12.00 54.55
C ASN A 117 -19.41 12.17 53.23
N VAL A 118 -18.55 13.20 53.12
CA VAL A 118 -17.73 13.42 51.91
C VAL A 118 -16.81 12.24 51.62
N MET A 119 -16.18 11.66 52.65
CA MET A 119 -15.30 10.51 52.49
C MET A 119 -16.08 9.28 52.00
N PHE A 120 -17.25 9.01 52.59
CA PHE A 120 -18.15 7.93 52.18
C PHE A 120 -18.60 8.10 50.72
N ASP A 121 -19.06 9.29 50.33
CA ASP A 121 -19.47 9.60 48.96
C ASP A 121 -18.31 9.44 47.97
N SER A 122 -17.09 9.81 48.38
CA SER A 122 -15.89 9.60 47.56
C SER A 122 -15.59 8.11 47.31
N LEU A 123 -15.82 7.25 48.30
CA LEU A 123 -15.65 5.80 48.18
C LEU A 123 -16.73 5.19 47.28
N VAL A 124 -17.98 5.63 47.41
CA VAL A 124 -19.08 5.23 46.52
C VAL A 124 -18.75 5.59 45.07
N LYS A 125 -18.31 6.82 44.82
CA LYS A 125 -17.94 7.30 43.48
C LYS A 125 -16.78 6.50 42.87
N LYS A 126 -15.72 6.24 43.63
CA LYS A 126 -14.58 5.43 43.15
C LYS A 126 -14.99 3.99 42.82
N LEU A 127 -15.92 3.41 43.58
CA LEU A 127 -16.40 2.05 43.33
C LEU A 127 -17.22 1.98 42.03
N THR A 128 -18.10 2.96 41.78
CA THR A 128 -18.91 3.01 40.56
C THR A 128 -18.09 3.30 39.31
N GLU A 129 -17.05 4.13 39.42
CA GLU A 129 -16.08 4.36 38.34
C GLU A 129 -15.31 3.07 37.98
N ASP A 130 -14.81 2.33 38.99
CA ASP A 130 -14.08 1.06 38.75
C ASP A 130 -14.98 -0.04 38.13
N GLU A 131 -16.26 -0.11 38.51
CA GLU A 131 -17.22 -1.07 37.92
C GLU A 131 -17.65 -0.70 36.50
N THR A 132 -17.74 0.59 36.18
CA THR A 132 -18.11 1.06 34.84
C THR A 132 -16.95 0.92 33.84
N GLU A 133 -15.71 1.15 34.26
CA GLU A 133 -14.52 0.91 33.43
C GLU A 133 -14.29 -0.57 33.14
N LYS A 134 -14.49 -1.45 34.12
CA LYS A 134 -14.31 -2.91 33.98
C LYS A 134 -15.53 -3.61 33.39
N SER A 135 -16.61 -2.89 33.11
CA SER A 135 -17.80 -3.47 32.49
C SER A 135 -17.47 -4.01 31.10
N PRO A 136 -17.84 -5.26 30.76
CA PRO A 136 -17.63 -5.82 29.43
C PRO A 136 -18.32 -5.03 28.31
N LYS A 137 -19.33 -4.20 28.65
CA LYS A 137 -19.97 -3.27 27.71
C LYS A 137 -19.05 -2.09 27.33
N SER A 138 -18.20 -1.63 28.25
CA SER A 138 -17.23 -0.55 28.03
C SER A 138 -16.07 -1.05 27.15
N SER A 139 -15.48 -2.19 27.48
CA SER A 139 -14.42 -2.82 26.68
C SER A 139 -14.87 -3.17 25.27
N GLY A 140 -16.09 -3.70 25.11
CA GLY A 140 -16.65 -4.01 23.79
C GLY A 140 -16.91 -2.77 22.92
N ARG A 141 -17.26 -1.63 23.52
CA ARG A 141 -17.35 -0.35 22.80
C ARG A 141 -15.98 0.14 22.34
N LYS A 142 -15.00 0.19 23.25
CA LYS A 142 -13.63 0.61 22.92
C LYS A 142 -13.08 -0.21 21.75
N LEU A 143 -13.24 -1.53 21.79
CA LEU A 143 -12.85 -2.43 20.69
C LEU A 143 -13.62 -2.12 19.39
N SER A 144 -14.93 -1.92 19.45
CA SER A 144 -15.73 -1.53 18.27
C SER A 144 -15.24 -0.22 17.67
N ASP A 145 -14.87 0.77 18.49
CA ASP A 145 -14.41 2.08 18.03
C ASP A 145 -13.00 1.97 17.42
N THR A 146 -12.10 1.17 18.01
CA THR A 146 -10.79 0.84 17.43
C THR A 146 -10.92 0.16 16.07
N ILE A 147 -11.80 -0.85 15.96
CA ILE A 147 -12.05 -1.54 14.68
C ILE A 147 -12.56 -0.55 13.63
N LEU A 148 -13.50 0.33 13.98
CA LEU A 148 -14.00 1.34 13.04
C LEU A 148 -12.92 2.34 12.59
N GLY A 149 -12.07 2.80 13.52
CA GLY A 149 -10.97 3.70 13.20
C GLY A 149 -9.98 3.06 12.23
N LEU A 150 -9.54 1.84 12.51
CA LEU A 150 -8.66 1.07 11.63
C LEU A 150 -9.31 0.81 10.27
N GLN A 151 -10.59 0.41 10.25
CA GLN A 151 -11.30 0.15 9.01
C GLN A 151 -11.33 1.37 8.06
N ASN A 152 -11.50 2.58 8.61
CA ASN A 152 -11.46 3.80 7.80
C ASN A 152 -10.09 4.01 7.15
N ILE A 153 -9.02 3.84 7.92
CA ILE A 153 -7.64 3.92 7.41
C ILE A 153 -7.43 2.88 6.31
N LEU A 154 -7.82 1.62 6.54
CA LEU A 154 -7.69 0.55 5.56
C LEU A 154 -8.48 0.82 4.28
N ASN A 155 -9.71 1.34 4.39
CA ASN A 155 -10.53 1.72 3.23
C ASN A 155 -9.86 2.81 2.37
N GLU A 156 -9.19 3.78 2.99
CA GLU A 156 -8.43 4.81 2.28
C GLU A 156 -7.22 4.23 1.56
N ARG A 157 -6.44 3.37 2.24
CA ARG A 157 -5.27 2.68 1.66
C ARG A 157 -5.66 1.79 0.48
N GLU A 158 -6.75 1.08 0.63
CA GLU A 158 -7.32 0.28 -0.44
C GLU A 158 -7.75 1.14 -1.64
N LYS A 159 -8.47 2.23 -1.38
CA LYS A 159 -8.93 3.13 -2.45
C LYS A 159 -7.74 3.71 -3.21
N PHE A 160 -6.67 4.07 -2.50
CA PHE A 160 -5.41 4.50 -3.09
C PHE A 160 -4.84 3.44 -4.05
N LEU A 161 -4.69 2.19 -3.61
CA LEU A 161 -4.18 1.11 -4.48
C LEU A 161 -5.08 0.84 -5.68
N LYS A 162 -6.40 0.80 -5.49
CA LYS A 162 -7.37 0.66 -6.58
C LYS A 162 -7.19 1.75 -7.62
N ASN A 163 -7.02 3.01 -7.19
CA ASN A 163 -6.78 4.13 -8.10
C ASN A 163 -5.46 3.97 -8.87
N LYS A 164 -4.37 3.60 -8.19
CA LYS A 164 -3.05 3.37 -8.82
C LYS A 164 -3.07 2.22 -9.83
N LEU A 165 -3.82 1.16 -9.54
CA LEU A 165 -4.03 0.04 -10.46
C LEU A 165 -4.80 0.47 -11.71
N GLN A 166 -5.84 1.29 -11.58
CA GLN A 166 -6.61 1.82 -12.71
C GLN A 166 -5.87 2.91 -13.51
N ALA A 167 -4.93 3.63 -12.89
CA ALA A 167 -4.15 4.68 -13.56
C ALA A 167 -3.38 4.15 -14.78
N SER A 168 -3.21 5.00 -15.81
CA SER A 168 -2.46 4.70 -17.04
C SER A 168 -1.08 4.12 -16.75
N ILE A 169 -0.57 3.26 -17.64
CA ILE A 169 0.85 2.88 -17.61
C ILE A 169 1.71 4.11 -17.94
N VAL A 170 2.91 4.12 -17.37
CA VAL A 170 3.91 5.17 -17.56
C VAL A 170 5.10 4.52 -18.25
N LEU A 171 5.51 5.06 -19.40
CA LEU A 171 6.61 4.52 -20.22
C LEU A 171 7.92 5.28 -20.04
N ASP A 172 7.94 6.22 -19.10
CA ASP A 172 9.11 6.98 -18.70
C ASP A 172 9.74 6.34 -17.45
N LEU A 173 11.05 6.07 -17.51
CA LEU A 173 11.76 5.33 -16.46
C LEU A 173 11.83 6.15 -15.17
N ASP A 174 12.16 7.44 -15.25
CA ASP A 174 12.28 8.32 -14.08
C ASP A 174 10.94 8.44 -13.33
N THR A 175 9.84 8.59 -14.07
CA THR A 175 8.50 8.63 -13.47
C THR A 175 8.13 7.27 -12.87
N LEU A 176 8.53 6.16 -13.50
CA LEU A 176 8.29 4.81 -12.96
C LEU A 176 9.07 4.59 -11.65
N GLU A 177 10.33 5.01 -11.58
CA GLU A 177 11.15 4.94 -10.36
C GLU A 177 10.50 5.71 -9.21
N ASN A 178 9.97 6.90 -9.48
CA ASN A 178 9.23 7.68 -8.48
C ASN A 178 7.98 6.94 -7.97
N LEU A 179 7.25 6.23 -8.84
CA LEU A 179 6.11 5.40 -8.43
C LEU A 179 6.54 4.20 -7.58
N VAL A 180 7.69 3.60 -7.88
CA VAL A 180 8.27 2.51 -7.06
C VAL A 180 8.63 3.02 -5.67
N ILE A 181 9.24 4.21 -5.57
CA ILE A 181 9.55 4.85 -4.28
C ILE A 181 8.28 5.16 -3.51
N GLU A 182 7.27 5.79 -4.14
CA GLU A 182 5.98 6.07 -3.51
C GLU A 182 5.32 4.79 -2.98
N HIS A 183 5.40 3.69 -3.74
CA HIS A 183 4.85 2.42 -3.29
C HIS A 183 5.64 1.79 -2.15
N LYS A 184 6.98 1.94 -2.14
CA LYS A 184 7.83 1.50 -1.03
C LYS A 184 7.46 2.25 0.26
N ASP A 185 7.25 3.55 0.19
CA ASP A 185 6.79 4.35 1.33
C ASP A 185 5.38 3.93 1.77
N PHE A 186 4.49 3.62 0.82
CA PHE A 186 3.18 3.06 1.12
C PHE A 186 3.27 1.72 1.89
N ASP A 187 4.14 0.80 1.45
CA ASP A 187 4.36 -0.51 2.09
C ASP A 187 4.92 -0.37 3.51
N ILE A 188 5.89 0.53 3.72
CA ILE A 188 6.42 0.84 5.07
C ILE A 188 5.29 1.34 5.98
N ASN A 189 4.48 2.30 5.50
CA ASN A 189 3.37 2.85 6.25
C ASN A 189 2.26 1.82 6.52
N LEU A 190 2.06 0.86 5.61
CA LEU A 190 1.09 -0.22 5.78
C LEU A 190 1.57 -1.19 6.87
N ARG A 191 2.84 -1.59 6.85
CA ARG A 191 3.44 -2.46 7.88
C ARG A 191 3.43 -1.84 9.27
N ALA A 192 3.52 -0.52 9.38
CA ALA A 192 3.39 0.18 10.66
C ALA A 192 2.02 -0.04 11.35
N LEU A 193 0.99 -0.47 10.61
CA LEU A 193 -0.34 -0.79 11.17
C LEU A 193 -0.46 -2.26 11.62
N GLU A 194 0.51 -3.11 11.29
CA GLU A 194 0.44 -4.56 11.51
C GLU A 194 0.31 -4.90 13.00
N ASP A 195 1.11 -4.27 13.87
CA ASP A 195 1.03 -4.47 15.31
C ASP A 195 -0.35 -4.09 15.86
N GLN A 196 -0.87 -2.92 15.47
CA GLN A 196 -2.17 -2.44 15.93
C GLN A 196 -3.32 -3.35 15.45
N ILE A 197 -3.23 -3.90 14.24
CA ILE A 197 -4.19 -4.86 13.72
C ILE A 197 -4.10 -6.18 14.48
N ASN A 198 -2.90 -6.69 14.71
CA ASN A 198 -2.68 -7.91 15.48
C ASN A 198 -3.20 -7.77 16.92
N GLU A 199 -2.92 -6.66 17.59
CA GLU A 199 -3.47 -6.34 18.91
C GLU A 199 -5.00 -6.31 18.90
N THR A 200 -5.60 -5.68 17.89
CA THR A 200 -7.07 -5.61 17.74
C THR A 200 -7.67 -6.98 17.50
N ILE A 201 -7.01 -7.83 16.71
CA ILE A 201 -7.41 -9.23 16.49
C ILE A 201 -7.36 -10.02 17.80
N GLN A 202 -6.28 -9.88 18.58
CA GLN A 202 -6.16 -10.56 19.87
C GLN A 202 -7.20 -10.05 20.89
N ALA A 203 -7.43 -8.74 20.94
CA ALA A 203 -8.46 -8.13 21.78
C ALA A 203 -9.86 -8.65 21.45
N PHE A 204 -10.17 -8.83 20.15
CA PHE A 204 -11.42 -9.45 19.73
C PHE A 204 -11.52 -10.93 20.11
N LYS A 205 -10.43 -11.70 19.96
CA LYS A 205 -10.38 -13.11 20.38
C LYS A 205 -10.65 -13.29 21.87
N ASN A 206 -10.08 -12.41 22.69
CA ASN A 206 -10.20 -12.41 24.15
C ASN A 206 -11.53 -11.83 24.69
N THR A 207 -12.41 -11.34 23.81
CA THR A 207 -13.69 -10.76 24.21
C THR A 207 -14.72 -11.87 24.52
N ASN A 208 -15.18 -11.94 25.78
CA ASN A 208 -16.14 -12.94 26.27
C ASN A 208 -17.54 -12.86 25.64
N LYS A 209 -17.96 -11.69 25.14
CA LYS A 209 -19.27 -11.50 24.48
C LYS A 209 -19.09 -10.94 23.08
N LYS A 210 -19.16 -11.82 22.08
CA LYS A 210 -19.09 -11.46 20.66
C LYS A 210 -20.52 -11.26 20.13
N THR A 211 -20.92 -10.00 19.94
CA THR A 211 -22.19 -9.69 19.28
C THR A 211 -22.04 -9.88 17.77
N THR A 212 -23.12 -10.25 17.07
CA THR A 212 -23.10 -10.42 15.61
C THR A 212 -22.58 -9.18 14.88
N ALA A 213 -22.98 -7.98 15.33
CA ALA A 213 -22.51 -6.73 14.75
C ALA A 213 -21.00 -6.51 14.91
N LEU A 214 -20.43 -6.90 16.06
CA LEU A 214 -18.98 -6.78 16.28
C LEU A 214 -18.21 -7.82 15.46
N GLN A 215 -18.74 -9.04 15.34
CA GLN A 215 -18.17 -10.09 14.48
C GLN A 215 -18.10 -9.62 13.02
N MET A 216 -19.18 -9.06 12.47
CA MET A 216 -19.19 -8.54 11.09
C MET A 216 -18.15 -7.42 10.86
N LYS A 217 -17.98 -6.50 11.83
CA LYS A 217 -16.96 -5.44 11.75
C LYS A 217 -15.55 -6.01 11.79
N TYR A 218 -15.32 -6.99 12.66
CA TYR A 218 -14.04 -7.71 12.73
C TYR A 218 -13.73 -8.44 11.43
N ASP A 219 -14.68 -9.19 10.88
CA ASP A 219 -14.50 -9.94 9.63
C ASP A 219 -14.18 -8.99 8.47
N MET A 220 -14.86 -7.83 8.39
CA MET A 220 -14.60 -6.81 7.37
C MET A 220 -13.19 -6.21 7.51
N LEU A 221 -12.71 -5.99 8.74
CA LEU A 221 -11.36 -5.49 9.00
C LEU A 221 -10.31 -6.46 8.47
N VAL A 222 -10.42 -7.74 8.84
CA VAL A 222 -9.48 -8.79 8.42
C VAL A 222 -9.51 -8.96 6.89
N GLN A 223 -10.70 -9.05 6.29
CA GLN A 223 -10.82 -9.17 4.83
C GLN A 223 -10.25 -7.96 4.09
N THR A 224 -10.41 -6.75 4.63
CA THR A 224 -9.85 -5.55 4.00
C THR A 224 -8.33 -5.53 4.11
N TRP A 225 -7.80 -5.96 5.26
CA TRP A 225 -6.35 -6.10 5.47
C TRP A 225 -5.72 -7.06 4.45
N ASP A 226 -6.27 -8.26 4.32
CA ASP A 226 -5.77 -9.27 3.38
C ASP A 226 -5.86 -8.76 1.93
N ARG A 227 -6.98 -8.12 1.58
CA ARG A 227 -7.22 -7.56 0.25
C ARG A 227 -6.27 -6.42 -0.11
N ILE A 228 -5.86 -5.59 0.85
CA ILE A 228 -4.85 -4.54 0.61
C ILE A 228 -3.51 -5.18 0.22
N TRP A 229 -3.10 -6.26 0.88
CA TRP A 229 -1.87 -6.97 0.55
C TRP A 229 -1.92 -7.59 -0.84
N GLU A 230 -3.05 -8.20 -1.23
CA GLU A 230 -3.27 -8.69 -2.59
C GLU A 230 -3.16 -7.56 -3.64
N LEU A 231 -3.81 -6.42 -3.38
CA LEU A 231 -3.75 -5.25 -4.25
C LEU A 231 -2.34 -4.65 -4.33
N SER A 232 -1.60 -4.66 -3.22
CA SER A 232 -0.22 -4.18 -3.12
C SER A 232 0.69 -5.04 -4.01
N ASN A 233 0.61 -6.37 -3.86
CA ASN A 233 1.36 -7.31 -4.68
C ASN A 233 1.04 -7.18 -6.18
N LEU A 234 -0.25 -7.02 -6.52
CA LEU A 234 -0.68 -6.81 -7.90
C LEU A 234 -0.15 -5.48 -8.47
N TYR A 235 -0.03 -4.44 -7.64
CA TYR A 235 0.55 -3.18 -8.08
C TYR A 235 2.07 -3.28 -8.30
N ILE A 236 2.79 -4.04 -7.48
CA ILE A 236 4.21 -4.38 -7.70
C ILE A 236 4.37 -5.14 -9.01
N GLU A 237 3.52 -6.14 -9.27
CA GLU A 237 3.52 -6.91 -10.52
C GLU A 237 3.32 -5.98 -11.74
N LYS A 238 2.40 -5.02 -11.64
CA LYS A 238 2.19 -3.98 -12.66
C LYS A 238 3.45 -3.15 -12.89
N LEU A 239 4.06 -2.60 -11.84
CA LEU A 239 5.25 -1.75 -11.96
C LEU A 239 6.42 -2.50 -12.61
N LYS A 240 6.70 -3.73 -12.14
CA LYS A 240 7.77 -4.57 -12.71
C LYS A 240 7.52 -4.95 -14.16
N THR A 241 6.28 -5.27 -14.51
CA THR A 241 5.94 -5.62 -15.89
C THR A 241 6.15 -4.44 -16.82
N VAL A 242 5.75 -3.24 -16.39
CA VAL A 242 5.99 -1.99 -17.14
C VAL A 242 7.49 -1.70 -17.25
N GLU A 243 8.25 -1.85 -16.17
CA GLU A 243 9.71 -1.69 -16.17
C GLU A 243 10.38 -2.61 -17.21
N VAL A 244 10.03 -3.90 -17.22
CA VAL A 244 10.53 -4.86 -18.21
C VAL A 244 10.15 -4.41 -19.62
N CYS A 245 8.92 -3.97 -19.85
CA CYS A 245 8.47 -3.50 -21.17
C CYS A 245 9.28 -2.30 -21.68
N ILE A 246 9.64 -1.35 -20.80
CA ILE A 246 10.47 -0.19 -21.14
C ILE A 246 11.87 -0.65 -21.56
N HIS A 247 12.52 -1.48 -20.74
CA HIS A 247 13.85 -1.99 -21.04
C HIS A 247 13.87 -2.79 -22.34
N ARG A 248 12.92 -3.72 -22.53
CA ARG A 248 12.82 -4.53 -23.76
C ARG A 248 12.57 -3.68 -25.00
N LEU A 249 11.73 -2.66 -24.90
CA LEU A 249 11.50 -1.74 -26.01
C LEU A 249 12.77 -0.95 -26.34
N ASN A 250 13.52 -0.50 -25.34
CA ASN A 250 14.78 0.22 -25.54
C ASN A 250 15.86 -0.68 -26.18
N ASP A 251 16.05 -1.88 -25.66
CA ASP A 251 16.99 -2.88 -26.19
C ASP A 251 16.68 -3.23 -27.66
N ALA A 252 15.40 -3.49 -27.95
CA ALA A 252 14.94 -3.74 -29.31
C ALA A 252 15.14 -2.52 -30.21
N THR A 253 14.86 -1.31 -29.72
CA THR A 253 15.05 -0.06 -30.47
C THR A 253 16.52 0.15 -30.82
N GLN A 254 17.43 -0.07 -29.87
CA GLN A 254 18.86 0.04 -30.11
C GLN A 254 19.33 -1.03 -31.09
N THR A 255 18.86 -2.27 -30.95
CA THR A 255 19.21 -3.40 -31.83
C THR A 255 18.81 -3.12 -33.27
N VAL A 256 17.55 -2.72 -33.50
CA VAL A 256 17.05 -2.37 -34.84
C VAL A 256 17.82 -1.19 -35.41
N SER A 257 18.05 -0.13 -34.62
CA SER A 257 18.76 1.07 -35.11
C SER A 257 20.22 0.76 -35.46
N ASN A 258 20.91 -0.07 -34.67
CA ASN A 258 22.27 -0.52 -34.98
C ASN A 258 22.32 -1.29 -36.31
N MET A 259 21.35 -2.19 -36.54
CA MET A 259 21.29 -2.95 -37.80
C MET A 259 20.97 -2.05 -38.99
N GLU A 260 20.05 -1.11 -38.84
CA GLU A 260 19.74 -0.12 -39.88
C GLU A 260 20.95 0.75 -40.23
N VAL A 261 21.73 1.20 -39.23
CA VAL A 261 22.97 1.95 -39.45
C VAL A 261 24.02 1.10 -40.16
N LYS A 262 24.22 -0.17 -39.76
CA LYS A 262 25.09 -1.12 -40.46
C LYS A 262 24.69 -1.24 -41.94
N LEU A 263 23.40 -1.45 -42.21
CA LEU A 263 22.88 -1.55 -43.59
C LEU A 263 23.00 -0.26 -44.39
N ALA A 264 22.82 0.91 -43.76
CA ALA A 264 23.01 2.19 -44.41
C ALA A 264 24.48 2.47 -44.75
N SER A 265 25.42 1.90 -43.98
CA SER A 265 26.86 2.07 -44.21
C SER A 265 27.44 1.18 -45.33
N CYS A 266 26.72 0.13 -45.74
CA CYS A 266 27.10 -0.68 -46.90
C CYS A 266 27.17 0.21 -48.15
N HIS A 267 28.32 0.18 -48.83
CA HIS A 267 28.54 0.90 -50.07
C HIS A 267 27.66 0.39 -51.22
N ASN A 268 27.48 1.25 -52.21
CA ASN A 268 26.87 0.89 -53.49
C ASN A 268 27.67 -0.21 -54.20
N MET A 269 27.01 -0.89 -55.14
CA MET A 269 27.59 -2.00 -55.90
C MET A 269 28.95 -1.64 -56.53
N SER A 270 30.00 -2.41 -56.21
CA SER A 270 31.33 -2.23 -56.80
C SER A 270 31.44 -2.91 -58.16
N SER A 271 32.21 -2.32 -59.06
CA SER A 271 32.62 -2.92 -60.35
C SER A 271 33.85 -3.81 -60.24
N ASP A 272 34.45 -3.90 -59.04
CA ASP A 272 35.59 -4.77 -58.75
C ASP A 272 35.12 -6.04 -58.01
N LEU A 273 35.60 -7.21 -58.45
CA LEU A 273 35.20 -8.50 -57.87
C LEU A 273 35.62 -8.65 -56.41
N VAL A 274 36.78 -8.11 -56.02
CA VAL A 274 37.29 -8.24 -54.65
C VAL A 274 36.45 -7.39 -53.71
N ASP A 275 36.15 -6.16 -54.10
CA ASP A 275 35.28 -5.29 -53.31
C ASP A 275 33.84 -5.79 -53.25
N LEU A 276 33.32 -6.39 -54.33
CA LEU A 276 32.00 -7.00 -54.33
C LEU A 276 31.93 -8.24 -53.40
N GLN A 277 32.99 -9.05 -53.36
CA GLN A 277 33.10 -10.15 -52.40
C GLN A 277 33.13 -9.65 -50.96
N LYS A 278 33.84 -8.56 -50.65
CA LYS A 278 33.82 -7.96 -49.31
C LYS A 278 32.41 -7.53 -48.89
N VAL A 279 31.68 -6.87 -49.79
CA VAL A 279 30.28 -6.48 -49.53
C VAL A 279 29.40 -7.71 -49.28
N HIS A 280 29.61 -8.79 -50.02
CA HIS A 280 28.89 -10.06 -49.79
C HIS A 280 29.20 -10.65 -48.40
N ASP A 281 30.48 -10.69 -48.01
CA ASP A 281 30.92 -11.23 -46.72
C ASP A 281 30.40 -10.38 -45.55
N ASP A 282 30.39 -9.05 -45.69
CA ASP A 282 29.79 -8.13 -44.71
C ASP A 282 28.29 -8.37 -44.56
N LEU A 283 27.55 -8.58 -45.65
CA LEU A 283 26.12 -8.88 -45.62
C LEU A 283 25.82 -10.24 -44.97
N LEU A 284 26.67 -11.25 -45.16
CA LEU A 284 26.55 -12.54 -44.46
C LEU A 284 26.75 -12.36 -42.96
N SER A 285 27.79 -11.62 -42.57
CA SER A 285 28.04 -11.27 -41.17
C SER A 285 26.85 -10.53 -40.54
N PHE A 286 26.23 -9.59 -41.26
CA PHE A 286 25.05 -8.90 -40.79
C PHE A 286 23.84 -9.83 -40.64
N GLN A 287 23.70 -10.82 -41.54
CA GLN A 287 22.67 -11.84 -41.43
C GLN A 287 22.84 -12.71 -40.18
N GLU A 288 24.08 -13.10 -39.85
CA GLU A 288 24.41 -13.86 -38.64
C GLU A 288 24.11 -13.05 -37.37
N ASP A 289 24.58 -11.79 -37.31
CA ASP A 289 24.28 -10.85 -36.22
C ASP A 289 22.77 -10.67 -36.03
N MET A 290 22.03 -10.58 -37.14
CA MET A 290 20.59 -10.44 -37.14
C MET A 290 19.89 -11.67 -36.56
N GLN A 291 20.32 -12.88 -36.95
CA GLN A 291 19.80 -14.12 -36.40
C GLN A 291 20.10 -14.25 -34.90
N ALA A 292 21.30 -13.88 -34.47
CA ALA A 292 21.69 -13.87 -33.05
C ALA A 292 20.84 -12.88 -32.22
N SER A 293 20.39 -11.79 -32.83
CA SER A 293 19.65 -10.71 -32.16
C SER A 293 18.12 -10.88 -32.21
N GLN A 294 17.60 -11.89 -32.94
CA GLN A 294 16.16 -12.12 -33.10
C GLN A 294 15.43 -12.29 -31.76
N SER A 295 16.08 -12.95 -30.78
CA SER A 295 15.47 -13.18 -29.47
C SER A 295 15.12 -11.89 -28.73
N VAL A 296 15.84 -10.77 -28.99
CA VAL A 296 15.55 -9.47 -28.37
C VAL A 296 14.20 -8.93 -28.84
N ILE A 297 13.86 -9.13 -30.12
CA ILE A 297 12.58 -8.73 -30.71
C ILE A 297 11.45 -9.62 -30.17
N ASP A 298 11.70 -10.94 -30.12
CA ASP A 298 10.74 -11.91 -29.61
C ASP A 298 10.42 -11.66 -28.13
N ASP A 299 11.44 -11.35 -27.31
CA ASP A 299 11.30 -10.98 -25.90
C ASP A 299 10.48 -9.70 -25.71
N ALA A 300 10.67 -8.70 -26.58
CA ALA A 300 9.88 -7.47 -26.56
C ALA A 300 8.40 -7.76 -26.87
N GLN A 301 8.11 -8.59 -27.88
CA GLN A 301 6.75 -9.03 -28.21
C GLN A 301 6.10 -9.84 -27.09
N GLU A 302 6.84 -10.75 -26.45
CA GLU A 302 6.37 -11.51 -25.28
C GLU A 302 6.06 -10.58 -24.10
N SER A 303 6.93 -9.61 -23.80
CA SER A 303 6.71 -8.64 -22.73
C SER A 303 5.43 -7.82 -22.94
N SER A 304 5.14 -7.46 -24.20
CA SER A 304 3.91 -6.78 -24.59
C SER A 304 2.66 -7.62 -24.36
N ARG A 305 2.71 -8.91 -24.72
CA ARG A 305 1.60 -9.86 -24.45
C ARG A 305 1.34 -10.00 -22.95
N LYS A 306 2.38 -10.16 -22.14
CA LYS A 306 2.28 -10.22 -20.66
C LYS A 306 1.68 -8.95 -20.09
N LEU A 307 2.11 -7.78 -20.57
CA LEU A 307 1.53 -6.50 -20.16
C LEU A 307 0.03 -6.45 -20.51
N ARG A 308 -0.35 -6.87 -21.72
CA ARG A 308 -1.75 -6.88 -22.16
C ARG A 308 -2.62 -7.75 -21.24
N GLU A 309 -2.19 -8.97 -20.97
CA GLU A 309 -2.85 -9.94 -20.09
C GLU A 309 -3.01 -9.39 -18.66
N LEU A 310 -1.93 -8.85 -18.09
CA LEU A 310 -1.95 -8.25 -16.76
C LEU A 310 -2.92 -7.08 -16.69
N MET A 311 -2.91 -6.19 -17.69
CA MET A 311 -3.80 -5.04 -17.71
C MET A 311 -5.27 -5.41 -17.92
N LEU A 312 -5.57 -6.50 -18.65
CA LEU A 312 -6.93 -7.07 -18.72
C LEU A 312 -7.41 -7.57 -17.36
N ARG A 313 -6.53 -8.26 -16.61
CA ARG A 313 -6.83 -8.76 -15.26
C ARG A 313 -7.04 -7.62 -14.25
N ILE A 314 -6.28 -6.54 -14.35
CA ILE A 314 -6.37 -5.39 -13.41
C ILE A 314 -7.59 -4.50 -13.71
N ARG A 315 -7.85 -4.21 -14.99
CA ARG A 315 -8.86 -3.22 -15.43
C ARG A 315 -10.05 -3.90 -16.13
N THR A 316 -10.64 -4.91 -15.49
CA THR A 316 -11.72 -5.73 -16.06
C THR A 316 -12.96 -4.96 -16.50
N LYS A 317 -13.21 -3.77 -15.92
CA LYS A 317 -14.37 -2.92 -16.23
C LYS A 317 -14.10 -1.89 -17.32
N GLN A 318 -12.87 -1.78 -17.82
CA GLN A 318 -12.48 -0.75 -18.77
C GLN A 318 -12.65 -1.28 -20.19
N ALA A 319 -13.45 -0.58 -20.99
CA ALA A 319 -13.77 -1.02 -22.36
C ALA A 319 -12.58 -0.92 -23.33
N SER A 320 -11.61 -0.03 -23.04
CA SER A 320 -10.44 0.19 -23.89
C SER A 320 -9.20 0.54 -23.06
N HIS A 321 -8.05 0.02 -23.48
CA HIS A 321 -6.74 0.24 -22.86
C HIS A 321 -5.85 1.02 -23.83
N SER A 322 -6.19 2.29 -24.07
CA SER A 322 -5.53 3.14 -25.06
C SER A 322 -4.02 3.31 -24.80
N ASP A 323 -3.61 3.32 -23.54
CA ASP A 323 -2.22 3.39 -23.09
C ASP A 323 -1.42 2.16 -23.50
N VAL A 324 -1.97 0.96 -23.27
CA VAL A 324 -1.38 -0.32 -23.72
C VAL A 324 -1.36 -0.41 -25.24
N ASN A 325 -2.46 -0.01 -25.91
CA ASN A 325 -2.53 -0.01 -27.37
C ASN A 325 -1.47 0.91 -27.99
N LYS A 326 -1.14 2.03 -27.35
CA LYS A 326 -0.10 2.95 -27.82
C LYS A 326 1.27 2.28 -27.78
N TYR A 327 1.62 1.64 -26.67
CA TYR A 327 2.84 0.84 -26.54
C TYR A 327 2.90 -0.29 -27.58
N GLU A 328 1.82 -1.05 -27.75
CA GLU A 328 1.75 -2.11 -28.76
C GLU A 328 1.95 -1.58 -30.19
N ASN A 329 1.40 -0.41 -30.50
CA ASN A 329 1.57 0.19 -31.82
C ASN A 329 3.01 0.65 -32.07
N ASP A 330 3.69 1.19 -31.06
CA ASP A 330 5.09 1.57 -31.18
C ASP A 330 5.98 0.33 -31.34
N LEU A 331 5.70 -0.75 -30.61
CA LEU A 331 6.37 -2.03 -30.80
C LEU A 331 6.09 -2.63 -32.19
N LYS A 332 4.86 -2.56 -32.70
CA LYS A 332 4.52 -3.02 -34.07
C LYS A 332 5.32 -2.27 -35.14
N LYS A 333 5.49 -0.96 -35.00
CA LYS A 333 6.35 -0.18 -35.92
C LYS A 333 7.79 -0.63 -35.86
N LEU A 334 8.29 -0.91 -34.65
CA LEU A 334 9.67 -1.40 -34.45
C LEU A 334 9.87 -2.79 -35.10
N VAL A 335 8.92 -3.71 -34.93
CA VAL A 335 8.94 -5.03 -35.58
C VAL A 335 8.90 -4.90 -37.09
N SER A 336 8.07 -4.00 -37.64
CA SER A 336 8.02 -3.74 -39.07
C SER A 336 9.37 -3.23 -39.63
N ARG A 337 10.05 -2.35 -38.89
CA ARG A 337 11.42 -1.91 -39.23
C ARG A 337 12.41 -3.07 -39.24
N TRP A 338 12.33 -3.95 -38.25
CA TRP A 338 13.16 -5.16 -38.17
C TRP A 338 12.94 -6.09 -39.36
N ASP A 339 11.68 -6.39 -39.71
CA ASP A 339 11.34 -7.25 -40.86
C ASP A 339 11.77 -6.62 -42.19
N ASN A 340 11.70 -5.30 -42.31
CA ASN A 340 12.23 -4.57 -43.47
C ASN A 340 13.76 -4.70 -43.58
N ALA A 341 14.49 -4.53 -42.47
CA ALA A 341 15.93 -4.74 -42.44
C ALA A 341 16.31 -6.18 -42.86
N LYS A 342 15.54 -7.18 -42.39
CA LYS A 342 15.69 -8.58 -42.77
C LYS A 342 15.57 -8.78 -44.27
N SER A 343 14.51 -8.21 -44.84
CA SER A 343 14.18 -8.31 -46.25
C SER A 343 15.25 -7.62 -47.10
N GLN A 344 15.78 -6.48 -46.66
CA GLN A 344 16.87 -5.78 -47.33
C GLN A 344 18.18 -6.59 -47.36
N ILE A 345 18.55 -7.25 -46.27
CA ILE A 345 19.75 -8.12 -46.25
C ILE A 345 19.62 -9.23 -47.29
N VAL A 346 18.46 -9.92 -47.30
CA VAL A 346 18.20 -11.01 -48.25
C VAL A 346 18.28 -10.52 -49.69
N GLU A 347 17.64 -9.40 -50.00
CA GLU A 347 17.61 -8.87 -51.37
C GLU A 347 18.98 -8.35 -51.82
N ARG A 348 19.75 -7.73 -50.92
CA ARG A 348 21.13 -7.29 -51.21
C ARG A 348 22.08 -8.46 -51.42
N LEU A 349 21.99 -9.52 -50.61
CA LEU A 349 22.77 -10.75 -50.83
C LEU A 349 22.47 -11.37 -52.20
N ARG A 350 21.19 -11.49 -52.55
CA ARG A 350 20.75 -12.02 -53.85
C ARG A 350 21.30 -11.19 -55.01
N SER A 351 21.19 -9.87 -54.92
CA SER A 351 21.68 -8.93 -55.94
C SER A 351 23.20 -8.96 -56.05
N CYS A 352 23.92 -8.99 -54.92
CA CYS A 352 25.38 -9.08 -54.85
C CYS A 352 25.90 -10.35 -55.53
N GLY A 353 25.28 -11.50 -55.23
CA GLY A 353 25.61 -12.77 -55.88
C GLY A 353 25.37 -12.74 -57.39
N ALA A 354 24.24 -12.21 -57.85
CA ALA A 354 23.91 -12.13 -59.27
C ALA A 354 24.91 -11.25 -60.06
N SER A 355 25.29 -10.09 -59.54
CA SER A 355 26.26 -9.23 -60.22
C SER A 355 27.69 -9.77 -60.13
N SER A 356 28.04 -10.51 -59.07
CA SER A 356 29.34 -11.18 -58.97
C SER A 356 29.51 -12.20 -60.10
N GLU A 357 28.48 -12.99 -60.36
CA GLU A 357 28.48 -13.97 -61.45
C GLU A 357 28.52 -13.30 -62.83
N LEU A 358 27.76 -12.22 -63.01
CA LEU A 358 27.76 -11.44 -64.25
C LEU A 358 29.14 -10.83 -64.53
N LEU A 359 29.77 -10.22 -63.52
CA LEU A 359 31.09 -9.60 -63.64
C LEU A 359 32.17 -10.64 -63.94
N ARG A 360 32.12 -11.81 -63.29
CA ARG A 360 33.03 -12.93 -63.57
C ARG A 360 32.89 -13.43 -65.01
N THR A 361 31.64 -13.58 -65.48
CA THR A 361 31.36 -13.97 -66.87
C THR A 361 31.91 -12.94 -67.85
N TYR A 362 31.72 -11.65 -67.56
CA TYR A 362 32.21 -10.55 -68.40
C TYR A 362 33.74 -10.50 -68.46
N GLN A 363 34.41 -10.57 -67.30
CA GLN A 363 35.88 -10.58 -67.24
C GLN A 363 36.47 -11.79 -67.97
N SER A 364 35.89 -12.98 -67.82
CA SER A 364 36.33 -14.18 -68.55
C SER A 364 36.18 -14.03 -70.06
N LYS A 365 35.10 -13.38 -70.54
CA LYS A 365 34.92 -13.09 -71.97
C LYS A 365 35.95 -12.09 -72.47
N ILE A 366 36.16 -10.97 -71.76
CA ILE A 366 37.19 -9.99 -72.13
C ILE A 366 38.58 -10.61 -72.17
N GLU A 367 38.93 -11.46 -71.20
CA GLU A 367 40.24 -12.11 -71.16
C GLU A 367 40.42 -13.00 -72.40
N LYS A 368 39.41 -13.79 -72.77
CA LYS A 368 39.42 -14.59 -74.00
C LYS A 368 39.55 -13.74 -75.26
N ASP A 369 38.77 -12.67 -75.35
CA ASP A 369 38.80 -11.74 -76.48
C ASP A 369 40.16 -11.03 -76.57
N GLY A 370 40.76 -10.66 -75.43
CA GLY A 370 42.08 -10.06 -75.35
C GLY A 370 43.19 -11.01 -75.82
N VAL A 371 43.15 -12.28 -75.41
CA VAL A 371 44.05 -13.32 -75.91
C VAL A 371 43.87 -13.46 -77.42
N TRP A 372 42.64 -13.60 -77.90
CA TRP A 372 42.34 -13.71 -79.32
C TRP A 372 42.83 -12.49 -80.13
N ILE A 373 42.60 -11.26 -79.65
CA ILE A 373 43.10 -10.02 -80.28
C ILE A 373 44.63 -10.05 -80.32
N SER A 374 45.30 -10.44 -79.23
CA SER A 374 46.75 -10.47 -79.17
C SER A 374 47.34 -11.49 -80.16
N GLU A 375 46.79 -12.70 -80.22
CA GLU A 375 47.20 -13.75 -81.16
C GLU A 375 46.96 -13.30 -82.61
N THR A 376 45.81 -12.70 -82.87
CA THR A 376 45.45 -12.20 -84.20
C THR A 376 46.33 -11.02 -84.61
N THR A 377 46.68 -10.14 -83.68
CA THR A 377 47.62 -9.03 -83.91
C THR A 377 49.03 -9.54 -84.22
N VAL A 378 49.51 -10.57 -83.53
CA VAL A 378 50.79 -11.22 -83.83
C VAL A 378 50.77 -11.85 -85.23
N LYS A 379 49.69 -12.58 -85.58
CA LYS A 379 49.51 -13.14 -86.92
C LYS A 379 49.53 -12.04 -87.98
N LEU A 380 48.76 -10.96 -87.79
CA LEU A 380 48.72 -9.81 -88.68
C LEU A 380 50.11 -9.17 -88.87
N ASN A 381 50.84 -8.95 -87.79
CA ASN A 381 52.19 -8.37 -87.85
C ASN A 381 53.24 -9.30 -88.47
N SER A 382 53.02 -10.62 -88.44
CA SER A 382 53.89 -11.61 -89.08
C SER A 382 53.71 -11.67 -90.61
N LEU A 383 52.60 -11.14 -91.14
CA LEU A 383 52.39 -11.01 -92.57
C LEU A 383 53.38 -9.99 -93.14
N LYS A 384 54.22 -10.45 -94.06
CA LYS A 384 55.22 -9.59 -94.72
C LYS A 384 54.50 -8.53 -95.56
N THR A 385 54.99 -7.28 -95.50
CA THR A 385 54.50 -6.21 -96.36
C THR A 385 54.74 -6.55 -97.84
N VAL A 386 53.65 -6.57 -98.64
CA VAL A 386 53.63 -6.97 -100.07
C VAL A 386 54.71 -6.29 -100.91
N LYS A 387 55.17 -5.10 -100.53
CA LYS A 387 56.24 -4.34 -101.22
C LYS A 387 57.61 -5.04 -101.27
N LYS A 388 57.83 -6.13 -100.52
CA LYS A 388 59.13 -6.83 -100.43
C LYS A 388 59.09 -8.31 -100.88
N MET A 389 58.05 -8.74 -101.58
CA MET A 389 57.81 -10.18 -101.88
C MET A 389 57.92 -10.48 -103.38
N THR A 390 58.45 -11.64 -103.72
CA THR A 390 58.44 -12.19 -105.10
C THR A 390 57.07 -12.76 -105.46
N THR A 391 56.73 -12.89 -106.75
CA THR A 391 55.40 -13.32 -107.23
C THR A 391 54.91 -14.65 -106.62
N LYS A 392 55.84 -15.58 -106.35
CA LYS A 392 55.55 -16.88 -105.72
C LYS A 392 55.29 -16.78 -104.21
N GLU A 393 55.89 -15.80 -103.55
CA GLU A 393 55.68 -15.52 -102.12
C GLU A 393 54.36 -14.78 -101.87
N ILE A 394 53.89 -14.00 -102.85
CA ILE A 394 52.59 -13.32 -102.82
C ILE A 394 51.45 -14.36 -102.83
N GLU A 395 51.48 -15.37 -103.72
CA GLU A 395 50.45 -16.43 -103.74
C GLU A 395 50.36 -17.20 -102.41
N LEU A 396 51.50 -17.49 -101.77
CA LEU A 396 51.55 -18.17 -100.47
C LEU A 396 51.12 -17.30 -99.27
N THR A 397 51.00 -15.97 -99.43
CA THR A 397 50.60 -15.05 -98.35
C THR A 397 49.19 -14.48 -98.51
N VAL A 398 48.58 -14.58 -99.69
CA VAL A 398 47.21 -14.15 -99.95
C VAL A 398 46.19 -15.02 -99.21
N GLU A 399 46.31 -16.35 -99.26
CA GLU A 399 45.39 -17.26 -98.57
C GLU A 399 45.31 -17.01 -97.04
N PRO A 400 46.43 -16.97 -96.29
CA PRO A 400 46.40 -16.65 -94.85
C PRO A 400 45.84 -15.25 -94.54
N SER A 401 46.05 -14.28 -95.44
CA SER A 401 45.55 -12.91 -95.27
C SER A 401 44.04 -12.84 -95.47
N MET A 402 43.50 -13.56 -96.46
CA MET A 402 42.06 -13.66 -96.70
C MET A 402 41.34 -14.42 -95.58
N GLU A 403 41.95 -15.47 -95.02
CA GLU A 403 41.40 -16.17 -93.86
C GLU A 403 41.30 -15.26 -92.63
N LEU A 404 42.32 -14.42 -92.37
CA LEU A 404 42.27 -13.44 -91.29
C LEU A 404 41.16 -12.40 -91.51
N GLU A 405 40.97 -11.93 -92.74
CA GLU A 405 39.91 -10.97 -93.08
C GLU A 405 38.51 -11.56 -92.88
N LEU A 406 38.30 -12.83 -93.25
CA LEU A 406 37.06 -13.57 -92.96
C LEU A 406 36.78 -13.70 -91.46
N VAL A 407 37.81 -13.95 -90.65
CA VAL A 407 37.68 -14.05 -89.19
C VAL A 407 37.33 -12.68 -88.58
N PHE A 408 37.95 -11.59 -89.04
CA PHE A 408 37.61 -10.23 -88.60
C PHE A 408 36.19 -9.82 -88.97
N MET A 409 35.73 -10.11 -90.20
CA MET A 409 34.35 -9.87 -90.61
C MET A 409 33.34 -10.64 -89.77
N GLY A 410 33.66 -11.89 -89.39
CA GLY A 410 32.84 -12.68 -88.48
C GLY A 410 32.72 -12.05 -87.08
N PHE A 411 33.82 -11.47 -86.56
CA PHE A 411 33.82 -10.77 -85.28
C PHE A 411 33.04 -9.45 -85.33
N GLU A 412 33.21 -8.64 -86.38
CA GLU A 412 32.44 -7.40 -86.57
C GLU A 412 30.92 -7.66 -86.66
N ALA A 413 30.53 -8.71 -87.37
CA ALA A 413 29.13 -9.12 -87.45
C ALA A 413 28.58 -9.52 -86.08
N ALA A 414 29.35 -10.26 -85.27
CA ALA A 414 28.95 -10.64 -83.92
C ALA A 414 28.84 -9.43 -82.97
N MET A 415 29.77 -8.47 -83.05
CA MET A 415 29.74 -7.23 -82.27
C MET A 415 28.56 -6.33 -82.64
N ALA A 416 28.22 -6.23 -83.93
CA ALA A 416 27.05 -5.50 -84.39
C ALA A 416 25.74 -6.11 -83.86
N ILE A 417 25.66 -7.44 -83.79
CA ILE A 417 24.52 -8.15 -83.21
C ILE A 417 24.41 -7.89 -81.69
N ILE A 418 25.54 -7.91 -80.96
CA ILE A 418 25.54 -7.66 -79.51
C ILE A 418 25.09 -6.23 -79.19
N LEU A 419 25.58 -5.22 -79.94
CA LEU A 419 25.15 -3.83 -79.78
C LEU A 419 23.64 -3.67 -80.04
N TYR A 420 23.10 -4.39 -81.02
CA TYR A 420 21.68 -4.38 -81.34
C TYR A 420 20.83 -4.93 -80.17
N PHE A 421 21.24 -6.06 -79.57
CA PHE A 421 20.53 -6.65 -78.43
C PHE A 421 20.74 -5.91 -77.09
N GLN A 422 21.89 -5.24 -76.88
CA GLN A 422 22.10 -4.39 -75.70
C GLN A 422 21.30 -3.07 -75.76
N LEU A 423 21.10 -2.50 -76.95
CA LEU A 423 20.20 -1.35 -77.14
C LEU A 423 18.75 -1.68 -76.81
N ASP A 424 18.27 -2.87 -77.20
CA ASP A 424 16.93 -3.35 -76.83
C ASP A 424 16.81 -3.64 -75.32
N ALA A 425 17.87 -4.09 -74.66
CA ALA A 425 17.87 -4.31 -73.20
C ALA A 425 17.90 -3.00 -72.39
N VAL A 426 18.53 -1.93 -72.89
CA VAL A 426 18.53 -0.59 -72.26
C VAL A 426 17.19 0.15 -72.46
N LEU A 427 16.44 -0.18 -73.52
CA LEU A 427 15.07 0.33 -73.76
C LEU A 427 13.99 -0.36 -72.91
N ILE A 428 14.33 -1.42 -72.17
CA ILE A 428 13.44 -2.10 -71.21
C ILE A 428 13.95 -1.82 -69.78
N VAL A 429 14.06 -0.55 -69.42
CA VAL A 429 14.07 -0.10 -68.03
C VAL A 429 12.66 0.45 -67.77
N PRO A 430 11.88 -0.08 -66.80
CA PRO A 430 10.60 0.53 -66.48
C PRO A 430 10.84 1.94 -65.94
N GLU A 431 10.17 2.92 -66.53
CA GLU A 431 10.08 4.28 -66.01
C GLU A 431 9.64 4.25 -64.53
N ASN A 432 10.33 5.05 -63.72
CA ASN A 432 9.99 5.38 -62.33
C ASN A 432 8.47 5.55 -62.10
N PRO A 433 7.86 4.92 -61.08
CA PRO A 433 6.60 5.37 -60.53
C PRO A 433 6.87 6.40 -59.42
N GLU A 434 7.45 7.55 -59.76
CA GLU A 434 7.30 8.78 -58.96
C GLU A 434 6.27 9.66 -59.68
N GLN A 435 4.99 9.40 -59.41
CA GLN A 435 3.89 10.39 -59.49
C GLN A 435 2.54 9.71 -59.22
N VAL A 436 2.22 9.47 -57.94
CA VAL A 436 0.82 9.52 -57.47
C VAL A 436 0.78 10.06 -56.03
N LEU A 437 0.53 11.35 -55.92
CA LEU A 437 -0.26 12.01 -54.86
C LEU A 437 -1.12 13.04 -55.61
N PRO A 438 -2.37 13.30 -55.19
CA PRO A 438 -2.83 13.40 -53.80
C PRO A 438 -3.64 12.22 -53.27
#